data_AF-A0A0R1JQL7-F1
#
_entry.id   AF-A0A0R1JQL7-F1
#
_cell.length_a   1.000
_cell.length_b   1.000
_cell.length_c   1.000
_cell.angle_alpha   90.00
_cell.angle_beta   90.00
_cell.angle_gamma   90.00
#
_symmetry.space_group_name_H-M   'P 1'
#
loop_
_entity.id
_entity.type
_entity.pdbx_description
1 polymer ?
#
loop_
_entity_poly.entity_id
_entity_poly.type
_entity_poly.pdbx_seq_one_letter_code
_entity_poly.pdbx_strand_id
1 'polypeptide(L)' 'MTLTITQQRVTLVEQGYRNVTTTYPVTVGTAKHAAQAAFKREFPRSHQVYVGE' A
#
# COMPACT_ATOMS: atom_id res chain seq x y z
N MET A 1 -1.04 -3.77 -7.18
CA MET A 1 -1.33 -3.36 -5.80
C MET A 1 -2.59 -2.54 -5.79
N THR A 2 -3.50 -2.83 -4.85
CA THR A 2 -4.70 -2.03 -4.60
C THR A 2 -4.63 -1.50 -3.18
N LEU A 3 -4.98 -0.23 -2.98
CA LEU A 3 -5.01 0.41 -1.68
C LEU A 3 -6.42 0.93 -1.42
N THR A 4 -7.01 0.53 -0.29
CA THR A 4 -8.37 0.92 0.10
C THR A 4 -8.32 1.61 1.44
N ILE A 5 -8.95 2.78 1.55
CA ILE A 5 -9.01 3.56 2.79
C ILE A 5 -10.45 3.54 3.29
N THR A 6 -10.68 2.94 4.47
CA THR A 6 -12.00 2.84 5.08
C THR A 6 -11.89 3.18 6.56
N GLN A 7 -12.68 4.13 7.05
CA GLN A 7 -12.80 4.45 8.50
C GLN A 7 -11.43 4.53 9.22
N GLN A 8 -10.51 5.36 8.73
CA GLN A 8 -9.16 5.53 9.27
C GLN A 8 -8.32 4.23 9.28
N ARG A 9 -8.57 3.31 8.36
CA ARG A 9 -7.73 2.14 8.10
C ARG A 9 -7.32 2.09 6.64
N VAL A 10 -6.07 1.72 6.39
CA VAL A 10 -5.53 1.44 5.06
C VAL A 10 -5.41 -0.06 4.91
N THR A 11 -6.16 -0.63 3.98
CA THR A 11 -5.98 -2.00 3.53
C THR A 11 -5.14 -1.99 2.27
N LEU A 12 -4.01 -2.68 2.35
CA LEU A 12 -3.08 -2.89 1.26
C LEU A 12 -3.27 -4.31 0.75
N VAL A 13 -3.55 -4.46 -0.54
CA VAL A 13 -3.63 -5.76 -1.21
C VAL A 13 -2.53 -5.84 -2.26
N GLU A 14 -1.53 -6.68 -1.99
CA GLU A 14 -0.54 -7.10 -2.98
C GLU A 14 -1.10 -8.35 -3.69
N GLN A 15 -1.14 -8.34 -5.02
CA GLN A 15 -1.58 -9.49 -5.85
C GLN A 15 -0.55 -9.89 -6.93
N GLY A 16 0.59 -9.20 -6.98
CA GLY A 16 1.65 -9.48 -7.94
C GLY A 16 2.75 -10.35 -7.33
N TYR A 17 3.67 -9.73 -6.59
CA TYR A 17 4.87 -10.39 -6.07
C TYR A 17 4.60 -11.26 -4.82
N ARG A 18 3.55 -10.95 -4.05
CA ARG A 18 3.05 -11.77 -2.94
C ARG A 18 1.54 -11.57 -2.84
N ASN A 19 0.76 -12.62 -2.66
CA ASN A 19 -0.67 -12.51 -2.38
C ASN A 19 -0.88 -12.26 -0.88
N VAL A 20 -0.76 -11.01 -0.46
CA VAL A 20 -0.89 -10.62 0.95
C VAL A 20 -1.80 -9.41 1.09
N THR A 21 -2.73 -9.50 2.03
CA THR A 21 -3.58 -8.40 2.47
C THR A 21 -3.13 -7.95 3.85
N THR A 22 -2.80 -6.67 4.01
CA THR A 22 -2.43 -6.11 5.32
C THR A 22 -3.24 -4.86 5.62
N THR A 23 -3.80 -4.78 6.81
CA THR A 23 -4.58 -3.63 7.27
C THR A 23 -3.82 -2.87 8.34
N TYR A 24 -3.62 -1.58 8.12
CA TYR A 24 -2.95 -0.67 9.06
C TYR A 24 -3.94 0.40 9.53
N PRO A 25 -3.91 0.79 10.81
CA PRO A 25 -4.54 2.04 11.21
C PRO A 25 -3.87 3.22 10.48
N VAL A 26 -4.66 4.23 10.11
CA VAL A 26 -4.19 5.54 9.62
C VAL A 26 -3.63 6.34 10.80
N THR A 27 -2.71 5.74 11.54
CA THR A 27 -1.80 6.47 12.41
C THR A 27 -0.71 7.05 11.52
N VAL A 28 -0.46 8.34 11.66
CA VAL A 28 0.45 9.12 10.82
C VAL A 28 1.84 8.45 10.84
N GLY A 29 2.27 7.87 9.72
CA GLY A 29 3.58 7.23 9.56
C GLY A 29 3.53 5.75 9.18
N THR A 30 2.88 4.90 9.97
CA THR A 30 2.90 3.44 9.79
C THR A 30 2.27 2.98 8.49
N ALA A 31 1.08 3.49 8.16
CA ALA A 31 0.40 3.16 6.91
C ALA A 31 1.17 3.65 5.67
N LYS A 32 1.82 4.82 5.77
CA LYS A 32 2.64 5.39 4.69
C LYS A 32 3.86 4.53 4.39
N HIS A 33 4.62 4.16 5.43
CA HIS A 33 5.80 3.32 5.26
C HIS A 33 5.44 1.92 4.73
N ALA A 34 4.35 1.34 5.21
CA ALA A 34 3.88 0.06 4.72
C ALA A 34 3.46 0.11 3.24
N ALA A 35 2.70 1.13 2.85
CA ALA A 35 2.31 1.33 1.45
C ALA A 35 3.54 1.55 0.54
N GLN A 36 4.53 2.31 0.99
CA GLN A 36 5.78 2.51 0.24
C GLN A 36 6.61 1.23 0.09
N ALA A 37 6.71 0.42 1.16
CA ALA A 37 7.45 -0.84 1.12
C ALA A 37 6.80 -1.86 0.16
N ALA A 38 5.48 -1.97 0.22
CA ALA A 38 4.71 -2.82 -0.69
C ALA A 38 4.81 -2.35 -2.14
N PHE A 39 4.71 -1.03 -2.37
CA PHE A 39 4.89 -0.47 -3.69
C PHE A 39 6.28 -0.77 -4.26
N LYS A 40 7.33 -0.60 -3.45
CA LYS A 40 8.71 -0.90 -3.88
C LYS A 40 8.93 -2.40 -4.15
N ARG A 41 8.21 -3.29 -3.46
CA ARG A 41 8.22 -4.74 -3.74
C ARG A 41 7.56 -5.07 -5.08
N GLU A 42 6.38 -4.53 -5.37
CA GLU A 42 5.69 -4.81 -6.63
C GLU A 42 6.31 -4.05 -7.83
N PHE A 43 6.87 -2.87 -7.60
CA PHE A 43 7.41 -1.99 -8.63
C PHE A 43 8.81 -1.47 -8.27
N PRO A 44 9.85 -2.33 -8.24
CA PRO A 44 11.19 -1.97 -7.74
C PRO A 44 11.91 -0.89 -8.55
N ARG A 45 11.46 -0.61 -9.77
CA ARG A 45 11.99 0.47 -10.64
C ARG A 45 11.13 1.74 -10.65
N SER A 46 9.93 1.70 -10.06
CA SER A 46 9.06 2.87 -10.01
C SER A 46 9.33 3.69 -8.75
N HIS A 47 9.47 5.00 -8.92
CA HIS A 47 9.73 5.95 -7.82
C HIS A 47 8.49 6.76 -7.45
N GLN A 48 7.40 6.63 -8.20
CA GLN A 48 6.17 7.39 -8.02
C GLN A 48 4.94 6.49 -8.18
N VAL A 49 3.96 6.67 -7.29
CA VAL A 49 2.65 6.01 -7.37
C VAL A 49 1.66 7.03 -7.89
N TYR A 50 1.05 6.76 -9.05
CA TYR A 50 -0.09 7.54 -9.53
C TYR A 50 -1.35 6.93 -8.91
N VAL A 51 -2.02 7.68 -8.05
CA VAL A 51 -3.34 7.32 -7.55
C VAL A 51 -4.34 7.94 -8.52
N GLY A 52 -4.99 7.10 -9.33
CA GLY A 52 -6.12 7.53 -10.15
C GLY A 52 -7.38 7.65 -9.28
N GLU A 53 -8.21 8.66 -9.57
CA GLU A 53 -9.57 8.79 -9.03
C GLU A 53 -10.50 7.66 -9.49
#